data_AF-G3LQ77-F1
#
_entry.id   AF-G3LQ77-F1
#
_cell.length_a   1.000
_cell.length_b   1.000
_cell.length_c   1.000
_cell.angle_alpha   90.00
_cell.angle_beta   90.00
_cell.angle_gamma   90.00
#
_symmetry.space_group_name_H-M   'P 1'
#
loop_
_entity.id
_entity.type
_entity.pdbx_description
1 polymer ?
#
loop_
_entity_poly.entity_id
_entity_poly.type
_entity_poly.pdbx_seq_one_letter_code
_entity_poly.pdbx_strand_id
1 'polypeptide(L)'
;ILTTPLNAKILQKPIDAFKNLNPGLEIDIHIFDFPCVQLGLPQGCENADFFTSNNDDGNEMELKFFFSTRFLKDQLEKLLETTRPDCLIADMFFPWATEVAGKFNVPRLVFHGTGYFSLSTGHCIRVHKPQNRVASSCEQFVIPELPGNILITEEQIIDGDGESEMGKFMTEVRESEVKSSGVVVNSFYELEPDYADFYKSSVQKR
;
A
#
# COMPACT_ATOMS: atom_id res chain seq x y z
N ILE A 1 -5.63 9.68 -12.73
CA ILE A 1 -4.45 9.31 -11.91
C ILE A 1 -4.00 10.54 -11.16
N LEU A 2 -3.85 10.45 -9.83
CA LEU A 2 -3.30 11.52 -9.00
C LEU A 2 -1.80 11.28 -8.85
N THR A 3 -0.98 12.32 -9.04
CA THR A 3 0.48 12.19 -8.96
C THR A 3 1.12 13.53 -8.59
N THR A 4 2.46 13.58 -8.56
CA THR A 4 3.24 14.78 -8.24
C THR A 4 4.03 15.26 -9.47
N PRO A 5 4.58 16.50 -9.48
CA PRO A 5 5.18 17.10 -10.68
C PRO A 5 6.30 16.28 -11.33
N LEU A 6 7.17 15.65 -10.54
CA LEU A 6 8.27 14.83 -11.07
C LEU A 6 7.78 13.46 -11.55
N ASN A 7 6.85 12.84 -10.82
CA ASN A 7 6.27 11.55 -11.20
C ASN A 7 5.37 11.65 -12.44
N ALA A 8 4.71 12.80 -12.67
CA ALA A 8 3.93 13.04 -13.89
C ALA A 8 4.77 12.85 -15.17
N LYS A 9 6.05 13.26 -15.13
CA LYS A 9 6.98 13.10 -16.26
C LYS A 9 7.28 11.62 -16.55
N ILE A 10 7.32 10.79 -15.51
CA ILE A 10 7.52 9.33 -15.62
C ILE A 10 6.30 8.69 -16.29
N LEU A 11 5.09 9.13 -15.92
CA LEU A 11 3.83 8.60 -16.42
C LEU A 11 3.47 9.06 -17.84
N GLN A 12 4.04 10.17 -18.32
CA GLN A 12 3.69 10.77 -19.61
C GLN A 12 3.85 9.77 -20.77
N LYS A 13 5.03 9.16 -20.90
CA LYS A 13 5.35 8.23 -21.99
C LYS A 13 4.41 7.02 -22.07
N PRO A 14 4.18 6.25 -20.98
CA PRO A 14 3.25 5.11 -21.04
C PRO A 14 1.80 5.55 -21.29
N ILE A 15 1.36 6.71 -20.79
CA ILE A 15 0.01 7.23 -21.05
C ILE A 15 -0.16 7.64 -22.52
N ASP A 16 0.83 8.30 -23.12
CA ASP A 16 0.79 8.66 -24.53
C ASP A 16 0.76 7.42 -25.42
N ALA A 17 1.57 6.41 -25.09
CA ALA A 17 1.55 5.13 -25.78
C ALA A 17 0.17 4.45 -25.68
N PHE A 18 -0.45 4.45 -24.49
CA PHE A 18 -1.80 3.93 -24.30
C PHE A 18 -2.83 4.70 -25.14
N LYS A 19 -2.83 6.02 -25.12
CA LYS A 19 -3.78 6.86 -25.88
C LYS A 19 -3.67 6.65 -27.38
N ASN A 20 -2.43 6.51 -27.89
CA ASN A 20 -2.19 6.23 -29.31
C ASN A 20 -2.75 4.87 -29.74
N LEU A 21 -2.69 3.86 -28.87
CA LEU A 21 -3.22 2.53 -29.15
C LEU A 21 -4.74 2.44 -28.90
N ASN A 22 -5.30 3.34 -28.08
CA ASN A 22 -6.68 3.31 -27.62
C ASN A 22 -7.35 4.69 -27.77
N PRO A 23 -7.57 5.18 -29.01
CA PRO A 23 -8.01 6.56 -29.25
C PRO A 23 -9.40 6.93 -28.70
N GLY A 24 -10.20 5.93 -28.30
CA GLY A 24 -11.51 6.15 -27.67
C GLY A 24 -11.51 6.07 -26.13
N LEU A 25 -10.34 5.84 -25.51
CA LEU A 25 -10.20 5.75 -24.05
C LEU A 25 -9.34 6.91 -23.54
N GLU A 26 -9.78 7.50 -22.43
CA GLU A 26 -9.10 8.63 -21.80
C GLU A 26 -8.48 8.22 -20.46
N ILE A 27 -7.28 8.73 -20.21
CA ILE A 27 -6.61 8.68 -18.90
C ILE A 27 -6.14 10.09 -18.60
N ASP A 28 -6.69 10.66 -17.53
CA ASP A 28 -6.32 11.98 -17.05
C ASP A 28 -5.34 11.92 -15.90
N ILE A 29 -4.46 12.91 -15.85
CA ILE A 29 -3.52 13.12 -14.75
C ILE A 29 -3.92 14.41 -14.03
N HIS A 30 -4.05 14.32 -12.72
CA HIS A 30 -4.15 15.48 -11.86
C HIS A 30 -2.91 15.54 -10.98
N ILE A 31 -2.24 16.69 -10.96
CA ILE A 31 -0.96 16.88 -10.30
C ILE A 31 -1.20 17.61 -8.98
N PHE A 32 -0.86 16.96 -7.87
CA PHE A 32 -0.82 17.57 -6.55
C PHE A 32 0.56 18.16 -6.26
N ASP A 33 0.58 19.25 -5.52
CA ASP A 33 1.82 19.81 -4.99
C ASP A 33 2.38 18.91 -3.89
N PHE A 34 3.70 18.71 -3.90
CA PHE A 34 4.42 17.94 -2.90
C PHE A 34 5.74 18.66 -2.57
N PRO A 35 5.70 19.65 -1.65
CA PRO A 35 6.84 20.53 -1.40
C PRO A 35 7.89 19.84 -0.53
N CYS A 36 8.72 18.96 -1.12
CA CYS A 36 9.69 18.11 -0.42
C CYS A 36 10.47 18.84 0.68
N VAL A 37 11.06 20.00 0.37
CA VAL A 37 11.91 20.75 1.31
C VAL A 37 11.12 21.25 2.53
N GLN A 38 9.86 21.68 2.34
CA GLN A 38 9.00 22.13 3.45
C GLN A 38 8.57 20.96 4.35
N LEU A 39 8.46 19.77 3.75
CA LEU A 39 8.17 18.51 4.45
C LEU A 39 9.45 17.88 5.06
N GLY A 40 10.59 18.55 4.92
CA GLY A 40 11.89 18.10 5.43
C GLY A 40 12.50 16.94 4.63
N LEU A 41 12.04 16.71 3.41
CA LEU A 41 12.61 15.75 2.46
C LEU A 41 13.64 16.45 1.55
N PRO A 42 14.61 15.70 0.99
CA PRO A 42 15.54 16.26 0.01
C PRO A 42 14.82 16.87 -1.20
N GLN A 43 15.41 17.91 -1.79
CA GLN A 43 14.85 18.53 -2.99
C GLN A 43 14.69 17.52 -4.12
N GLY A 44 13.49 17.46 -4.71
CA GLY A 44 13.17 16.55 -5.80
C GLY A 44 12.87 15.11 -5.37
N CYS A 45 12.82 14.84 -4.06
CA CYS A 45 12.51 13.51 -3.53
C CYS A 45 10.99 13.27 -3.45
N GLU A 46 10.34 13.22 -4.61
CA GLU A 46 8.90 12.97 -4.75
C GLU A 46 8.57 11.47 -4.96
N ASN A 47 9.58 10.60 -5.03
CA ASN A 47 9.44 9.17 -5.32
C ASN A 47 10.15 8.34 -4.24
N ALA A 48 9.54 7.24 -3.82
CA ALA A 48 10.09 6.35 -2.81
C ALA A 48 11.40 5.67 -3.28
N ASP A 49 11.59 5.45 -4.58
CA ASP A 49 12.78 4.83 -5.18
C ASP A 49 14.09 5.59 -4.87
N PHE A 50 13.98 6.86 -4.46
CA PHE A 50 15.14 7.66 -4.07
C PHE A 50 15.68 7.35 -2.67
N PHE A 51 14.92 6.62 -1.84
CA PHE A 51 15.36 6.22 -0.51
C PHE A 51 15.96 4.81 -0.59
N THR A 52 17.29 4.72 -0.61
CA THR A 52 17.98 3.42 -0.61
C THR A 52 18.11 2.88 0.82
N SER A 53 17.74 1.62 1.03
CA SER A 53 17.72 0.91 2.33
C SER A 53 19.09 0.58 2.94
N ASN A 54 20.19 1.11 2.40
CA ASN A 54 21.55 0.66 2.71
C ASN A 54 22.26 1.45 3.82
N ASN A 55 21.62 2.47 4.39
CA ASN A 55 22.15 3.23 5.52
C ASN A 55 21.09 3.26 6.64
N ASP A 56 21.51 3.34 7.91
CA ASP A 56 20.60 3.43 9.07
C ASP A 56 19.57 4.58 8.95
N ASP A 57 19.91 5.64 8.22
CA ASP A 57 19.02 6.79 7.93
C ASP A 57 17.93 6.49 6.87
N GLY A 58 18.04 5.38 6.12
CA GLY A 58 17.15 5.04 5.01
C GLY A 58 15.72 4.74 5.47
N ASN A 59 15.58 3.98 6.54
CA ASN A 59 14.28 3.64 7.12
C ASN A 59 13.57 4.86 7.74
N GLU A 60 14.33 5.79 8.35
CA GLU A 60 13.76 7.03 8.88
C GLU A 60 13.26 7.94 7.76
N MET A 61 14.03 8.08 6.68
CA MET A 61 13.67 8.93 5.56
C MET A 61 12.47 8.37 4.78
N GLU A 62 12.39 7.06 4.58
CA GLU A 62 11.24 6.40 3.96
C GLU A 62 9.97 6.60 4.80
N LEU A 63 10.06 6.39 6.12
CA LEU A 63 8.95 6.64 7.02
C LEU A 63 8.51 8.11 7.00
N LYS A 64 9.47 9.05 6.99
CA LYS A 64 9.20 10.48 6.85
C LYS A 64 8.50 10.79 5.53
N PHE A 65 8.89 10.14 4.44
CA PHE A 65 8.23 10.28 3.15
C PHE A 65 6.77 9.82 3.22
N PHE A 66 6.51 8.63 3.78
CA PHE A 66 5.14 8.12 3.95
C PHE A 66 4.28 9.04 4.81
N PHE A 67 4.80 9.56 5.92
CA PHE A 67 4.06 10.55 6.72
C PHE A 67 3.84 11.86 5.97
N SER A 68 4.80 12.29 5.15
CA SER A 68 4.69 13.49 4.33
C SER A 68 3.54 13.40 3.31
N THR A 69 3.12 12.20 2.90
CA THR A 69 1.94 12.00 2.04
C THR A 69 0.66 12.56 2.66
N ARG A 70 0.58 12.72 3.99
CA ARG A 70 -0.55 13.35 4.68
C ARG A 70 -0.76 14.80 4.23
N PHE A 71 0.26 15.47 3.67
CA PHE A 71 0.12 16.79 3.04
C PHE A 71 -0.84 16.79 1.84
N LEU A 72 -1.05 15.62 1.21
CA LEU A 72 -1.96 15.47 0.07
C LEU A 72 -3.43 15.42 0.48
N LYS A 73 -3.75 15.30 1.78
CA LYS A 73 -5.14 15.20 2.29
C LYS A 73 -6.01 16.34 1.81
N ASP A 74 -5.60 17.59 2.05
CA ASP A 74 -6.40 18.77 1.74
C ASP A 74 -6.63 18.93 0.23
N GLN A 75 -5.65 18.54 -0.58
CA GLN A 75 -5.75 18.56 -2.04
C GLN A 75 -6.73 17.49 -2.53
N LEU A 76 -6.66 16.29 -1.93
CA LEU A 76 -7.63 15.23 -2.21
C LEU A 76 -9.04 15.61 -1.79
N GLU A 77 -9.22 16.20 -0.60
CA GLU A 77 -10.53 16.63 -0.11
C GLU A 77 -11.19 17.63 -1.07
N LYS A 78 -10.46 18.68 -1.48
CA LYS A 78 -10.95 19.68 -2.45
C LYS A 78 -11.32 19.06 -3.79
N LEU A 79 -10.50 18.10 -4.25
CA LEU A 79 -10.77 17.40 -5.50
C LEU A 79 -12.04 16.55 -5.40
N LEU A 80 -12.19 15.76 -4.34
CA LEU A 80 -13.36 14.90 -4.13
C LEU A 80 -14.65 15.70 -3.90
N GLU A 81 -14.58 16.85 -3.24
CA GLU A 81 -15.71 17.77 -3.07
C GLU A 81 -16.31 18.18 -4.42
N THR A 82 -15.44 18.48 -5.38
CA THR A 82 -15.81 18.98 -6.71
C THR A 82 -16.17 17.85 -7.68
N THR A 83 -15.33 16.81 -7.73
CA THR A 83 -15.42 15.76 -8.77
C THR A 83 -16.36 14.62 -8.40
N ARG A 84 -16.50 14.30 -7.10
CA ARG A 84 -17.32 13.20 -6.57
C ARG A 84 -17.29 11.92 -7.42
N PRO A 85 -16.11 11.28 -7.57
CA PRO A 85 -15.99 10.08 -8.39
C PRO A 85 -16.77 8.91 -7.78
N ASP A 86 -17.14 7.93 -8.60
CA ASP A 86 -17.84 6.71 -8.15
C ASP A 86 -17.01 5.87 -7.17
N CYS A 87 -15.68 5.96 -7.25
CA CYS A 87 -14.76 5.21 -6.41
C CYS A 87 -13.38 5.89 -6.36
N LEU A 88 -12.71 5.76 -5.22
CA LEU A 88 -11.29 6.05 -5.05
C LEU A 88 -10.51 4.75 -4.90
N ILE A 89 -9.58 4.47 -5.80
CA ILE A 89 -8.57 3.43 -5.59
C ILE A 89 -7.32 4.13 -5.04
N ALA A 90 -6.93 3.80 -3.82
CA ALA A 90 -5.80 4.44 -3.14
C ALA A 90 -4.84 3.40 -2.56
N ASP A 91 -3.56 3.69 -2.70
CA ASP A 91 -2.46 2.87 -2.19
C ASP A 91 -2.61 2.56 -0.69
N MET A 92 -2.14 1.38 -0.27
CA MET A 92 -2.13 0.98 1.14
C MET A 92 -1.44 2.00 2.04
N PHE A 93 -0.40 2.68 1.56
CA PHE A 93 0.36 3.68 2.32
C PHE A 93 -0.36 5.02 2.49
N PHE A 94 -1.60 5.16 2.01
CA PHE A 94 -2.45 6.32 2.29
C PHE A 94 -3.58 5.95 3.25
N PRO A 95 -3.33 5.53 4.51
CA PRO A 95 -4.41 5.10 5.42
C PRO A 95 -5.49 6.17 5.62
N TRP A 96 -5.07 7.43 5.57
CA TRP A 96 -5.92 8.60 5.69
C TRP A 96 -6.94 8.78 4.55
N ALA A 97 -6.73 8.17 3.38
CA ALA A 97 -7.62 8.36 2.23
C ALA A 97 -9.02 7.74 2.45
N THR A 98 -9.16 6.78 3.37
CA THR A 98 -10.46 6.17 3.70
C THR A 98 -11.37 7.19 4.36
N GLU A 99 -10.84 7.95 5.32
CA GLU A 99 -11.58 9.00 6.01
C GLU A 99 -11.93 10.15 5.06
N VAL A 100 -10.95 10.60 4.27
CA VAL A 100 -11.13 11.67 3.27
C VAL A 100 -12.23 11.31 2.28
N ALA A 101 -12.21 10.11 1.70
CA ALA A 101 -13.24 9.66 0.77
C ALA A 101 -14.62 9.51 1.44
N GLY A 102 -14.64 9.02 2.68
CA GLY A 102 -15.86 8.87 3.48
C GLY A 102 -16.61 10.17 3.71
N LYS A 103 -15.92 11.31 3.90
CA LYS A 103 -16.54 12.63 4.05
C LYS A 103 -17.45 13.02 2.87
N PHE A 104 -17.14 12.50 1.68
CA PHE A 104 -17.88 12.80 0.45
C PHE A 104 -18.72 11.61 -0.04
N ASN A 105 -18.90 10.58 0.79
CA ASN A 105 -19.57 9.32 0.45
C ASN A 105 -18.97 8.62 -0.79
N VAL A 106 -17.67 8.77 -1.00
CA VAL A 106 -16.94 8.08 -2.06
C VAL A 106 -16.40 6.76 -1.48
N PRO A 107 -16.75 5.58 -2.05
CA PRO A 107 -16.17 4.32 -1.60
C PRO A 107 -14.68 4.28 -1.93
N ARG A 108 -13.87 3.75 -1.00
CA ARG A 108 -12.44 3.55 -1.21
C ARG A 108 -12.12 2.06 -1.37
N LEU A 109 -11.36 1.73 -2.39
CA LEU A 109 -10.67 0.44 -2.51
C LEU A 109 -9.17 0.61 -2.21
N VAL A 110 -8.60 -0.31 -1.43
CA VAL A 110 -7.16 -0.36 -1.18
C VAL A 110 -6.45 -1.12 -2.29
N PHE A 111 -5.27 -0.65 -2.69
CA PHE A 111 -4.39 -1.36 -3.61
C PHE A 111 -3.01 -1.55 -2.98
N HIS A 112 -2.54 -2.80 -2.87
CA HIS A 112 -1.23 -3.13 -2.30
C HIS A 112 -0.14 -3.37 -3.35
N GLY A 113 -0.52 -3.62 -4.61
CA GLY A 113 0.44 -4.01 -5.66
C GLY A 113 1.00 -5.42 -5.56
N THR A 114 0.54 -6.25 -4.62
CA THR A 114 0.96 -7.65 -4.43
C THR A 114 -0.18 -8.65 -4.66
N GLY A 115 0.14 -9.95 -4.60
CA GLY A 115 -0.78 -11.07 -4.82
C GLY A 115 -1.42 -11.63 -3.54
N TYR A 116 -2.35 -12.57 -3.71
CA TYR A 116 -3.10 -13.19 -2.60
C TYR A 116 -2.21 -13.98 -1.64
N PHE A 117 -1.17 -14.65 -2.14
CA PHE A 117 -0.18 -15.37 -1.35
C PHE A 117 0.49 -14.47 -0.33
N SER A 118 1.01 -13.32 -0.78
CA SER A 118 1.71 -12.36 0.06
C SER A 118 0.78 -11.76 1.11
N LEU A 119 -0.43 -11.36 0.71
CA LEU A 119 -1.44 -10.80 1.63
C LEU A 119 -1.85 -11.83 2.70
N SER A 120 -2.08 -13.08 2.29
CA SER A 120 -2.47 -14.18 3.19
C SER A 120 -1.33 -14.56 4.13
N THR A 121 -0.10 -14.61 3.61
CA THR A 121 1.13 -14.87 4.38
C THR A 121 1.31 -13.83 5.48
N GLY A 122 1.27 -12.54 5.11
CA GLY A 122 1.39 -11.45 6.07
C GLY A 122 0.28 -11.46 7.14
N HIS A 123 -0.94 -11.82 6.75
CA HIS A 123 -2.04 -12.01 7.71
C HIS A 123 -1.75 -13.15 8.70
N CYS A 124 -1.38 -14.34 8.22
CA CYS A 124 -1.19 -15.51 9.06
C CYS A 124 -0.01 -15.35 10.03
N ILE A 125 1.11 -14.81 9.57
CA ILE A 125 2.28 -14.52 10.41
C ILE A 125 1.87 -13.56 11.55
N ARG A 126 1.16 -12.48 11.23
CA ARG A 126 0.72 -11.49 12.21
C ARG A 126 -0.23 -12.08 13.27
N VAL A 127 -1.24 -12.82 12.83
CA VAL A 127 -2.28 -13.35 13.72
C VAL A 127 -1.72 -14.43 14.64
N HIS A 128 -0.89 -15.33 14.10
CA HIS A 128 -0.44 -16.52 14.83
C HIS A 128 0.91 -16.36 15.53
N LYS A 129 1.71 -15.37 15.09
CA LYS A 129 3.08 -15.07 15.57
C LYS A 129 3.94 -16.33 15.76
N PRO A 130 4.07 -17.19 14.72
CA PRO A 130 4.80 -18.46 14.85
C PRO A 130 6.27 -18.28 15.22
N GLN A 131 6.89 -17.15 14.86
CA GLN A 131 8.26 -16.81 15.21
C GLN A 131 8.49 -16.71 16.72
N ASN A 132 7.46 -16.40 17.52
CA ASN A 132 7.58 -16.35 18.97
C ASN A 132 7.69 -17.74 19.64
N ARG A 133 7.63 -18.82 18.84
CA ARG A 133 7.63 -20.22 19.32
C ARG A 133 8.93 -20.96 19.00
N VAL A 134 9.86 -20.33 18.28
CA VAL A 134 11.17 -20.90 17.98
C VAL A 134 12.24 -20.35 18.91
N ALA A 135 13.33 -21.11 19.08
CA ALA A 135 14.41 -20.75 19.99
C ALA A 135 15.50 -19.89 19.33
N SER A 136 15.50 -19.80 18.00
CA SER A 136 16.50 -19.07 17.20
C SER A 136 15.87 -18.44 15.97
N SER A 137 16.39 -17.28 15.56
CA SER A 137 15.92 -16.55 14.37
C SER A 137 16.09 -17.32 13.06
N CYS A 138 17.06 -18.25 13.01
CA CYS A 138 17.32 -19.10 11.86
C CYS A 138 16.53 -20.42 11.88
N GLU A 139 15.79 -20.72 12.97
CA GLU A 139 15.00 -21.94 13.07
C GLU A 139 13.75 -21.83 12.17
N GLN A 140 13.52 -22.86 11.36
CA GLN A 140 12.39 -22.90 10.44
C GLN A 140 11.09 -23.26 11.17
N PHE A 141 10.01 -22.56 10.84
CA PHE A 141 8.66 -22.90 11.27
C PHE A 141 7.67 -22.84 10.10
N VAL A 142 6.59 -23.60 10.23
CA VAL A 142 5.48 -23.57 9.27
C VAL A 142 4.58 -22.38 9.58
N ILE A 143 4.15 -21.66 8.55
CA ILE A 143 3.15 -20.59 8.70
C ILE A 143 1.79 -21.23 9.00
N PRO A 144 1.19 -21.00 10.19
CA PRO A 144 -0.06 -21.64 10.57
C PRO A 144 -1.22 -21.22 9.66
N GLU A 145 -2.13 -22.16 9.38
CA GLU A 145 -3.37 -22.00 8.59
C GLU A 145 -3.19 -21.63 7.11
N LEU A 146 -2.03 -21.13 6.69
CA LEU A 146 -1.74 -20.86 5.30
C LEU A 146 -1.68 -22.19 4.50
N PRO A 147 -2.37 -22.29 3.34
CA PRO A 147 -2.28 -23.48 2.49
C PRO A 147 -0.83 -23.79 2.06
N GLY A 148 -0.47 -25.07 1.99
CA GLY A 148 0.80 -25.52 1.40
C GLY A 148 1.97 -25.78 2.35
N ASN A 149 1.80 -25.68 3.68
CA ASN A 149 2.85 -25.93 4.68
C ASN A 149 4.15 -25.12 4.41
N ILE A 150 4.00 -23.82 4.19
CA ILE A 150 5.12 -22.93 3.86
C ILE A 150 6.07 -22.80 5.05
N LEU A 151 7.36 -23.08 4.83
CA LEU A 151 8.42 -22.98 5.83
C LEU A 151 9.19 -21.67 5.64
N ILE A 152 9.33 -20.89 6.72
CA ILE A 152 10.17 -19.69 6.76
C ILE A 152 10.94 -19.62 8.08
N THR A 153 11.90 -18.71 8.17
CA THR A 153 12.59 -18.34 9.42
C THR A 153 12.14 -16.96 9.90
N GLU A 154 12.49 -16.59 11.13
CA GLU A 154 12.19 -15.24 11.67
C GLU A 154 12.87 -14.15 10.83
N GLU A 155 14.09 -14.40 10.37
CA GLU A 155 14.88 -13.44 9.57
C GLU A 155 14.25 -13.11 8.21
N GLN A 156 13.31 -13.94 7.73
CA GLN A 156 12.57 -13.72 6.49
C GLN A 156 11.29 -12.91 6.69
N ILE A 157 10.92 -12.61 7.95
CA ILE A 157 9.76 -11.79 8.27
C ILE A 157 10.18 -10.32 8.21
N ILE A 158 9.54 -9.56 7.33
CA ILE A 158 9.57 -8.11 7.35
C ILE A 158 8.54 -7.68 8.40
N ASP A 159 8.96 -7.54 9.66
CA ASP A 159 8.04 -7.19 10.74
C ASP A 159 7.67 -5.72 10.65
N GLY A 160 6.42 -5.47 10.28
CA GLY A 160 5.79 -4.15 10.32
C GLY A 160 4.95 -3.95 11.57
N ASP A 161 5.01 -4.83 12.57
CA ASP A 161 4.22 -4.73 13.79
C ASP A 161 5.13 -4.45 15.00
N GLY A 162 4.67 -3.57 15.90
CA GLY A 162 5.41 -3.21 17.11
C GLY A 162 5.21 -1.76 17.52
N GLU A 163 5.90 -1.36 18.59
CA GLU A 163 5.81 -0.01 19.17
C GLU A 163 6.61 1.05 18.39
N SER A 164 7.35 0.65 17.34
CA SER A 164 8.06 1.58 16.47
C SER A 164 7.10 2.47 15.69
N GLU A 165 7.57 3.62 15.21
CA GLU A 165 6.73 4.53 14.42
C GLU A 165 6.27 3.89 13.10
N MET A 166 7.12 3.07 12.47
CA MET A 166 6.71 2.24 11.34
C MET A 166 5.64 1.22 11.75
N GLY A 167 5.78 0.60 12.92
CA GLY A 167 4.80 -0.33 13.47
C GLY A 167 3.41 0.28 13.69
N LYS A 168 3.38 1.51 14.22
CA LYS A 168 2.15 2.30 14.37
C LYS A 168 1.56 2.67 13.01
N PHE A 169 2.39 3.11 12.07
CA PHE A 169 1.93 3.45 10.71
C PHE A 169 1.32 2.23 9.99
N MET A 170 1.96 1.07 10.04
CA MET A 170 1.41 -0.16 9.47
C MET A 170 0.12 -0.61 10.17
N THR A 171 -0.05 -0.27 11.45
CA THR A 171 -1.31 -0.48 12.17
C THR A 171 -2.41 0.42 11.60
N GLU A 172 -2.12 1.71 11.35
CA GLU A 172 -3.05 2.62 10.66
C GLU A 172 -3.44 2.10 9.26
N VAL A 173 -2.48 1.58 8.48
CA VAL A 173 -2.71 0.97 7.17
C VAL A 173 -3.75 -0.14 7.25
N ARG A 174 -3.56 -1.10 8.17
CA ARG A 174 -4.48 -2.22 8.37
C ARG A 174 -5.86 -1.78 8.84
N GLU A 175 -5.94 -0.85 9.79
CA GLU A 175 -7.22 -0.31 10.22
C GLU A 175 -7.97 0.39 9.08
N SER A 176 -7.26 1.09 8.22
CA SER A 176 -7.84 1.77 7.06
C SER A 176 -8.37 0.79 6.01
N GLU A 177 -7.73 -0.37 5.85
CA GLU A 177 -8.15 -1.45 4.96
C GLU A 177 -9.44 -2.08 5.46
N VAL A 178 -9.56 -2.36 6.76
CA VAL A 178 -10.80 -2.88 7.38
C VAL A 178 -11.96 -1.90 7.19
N LYS A 179 -11.71 -0.60 7.33
CA LYS A 179 -12.72 0.47 7.13
C LYS A 179 -13.02 0.75 5.66
N SER A 180 -12.24 0.21 4.73
CA SER A 180 -12.40 0.45 3.29
C SER A 180 -13.53 -0.39 2.67
N SER A 181 -13.97 -0.01 1.48
CA SER A 181 -15.00 -0.72 0.72
C SER A 181 -14.49 -2.04 0.12
N GLY A 182 -13.19 -2.27 0.05
CA GLY A 182 -12.59 -3.52 -0.42
C GLY A 182 -11.13 -3.37 -0.83
N VAL A 183 -10.58 -4.44 -1.39
CA VAL A 183 -9.17 -4.51 -1.82
C VAL A 183 -9.11 -4.94 -3.28
N VAL A 184 -8.31 -4.23 -4.07
CA VAL A 184 -7.90 -4.63 -5.41
C VAL A 184 -6.57 -5.36 -5.30
N VAL A 185 -6.51 -6.58 -5.81
CA VAL A 185 -5.31 -7.44 -5.76
C VAL A 185 -4.73 -7.56 -7.16
N ASN A 186 -3.42 -7.35 -7.30
CA ASN A 186 -2.73 -7.43 -8.59
C ASN A 186 -2.37 -8.89 -8.90
N SER A 187 -3.40 -9.68 -9.18
CA SER A 187 -3.27 -11.10 -9.49
C SER A 187 -4.45 -11.58 -10.33
N PHE A 188 -4.42 -12.84 -10.77
CA PHE A 188 -5.54 -13.51 -11.42
C PHE A 188 -5.79 -14.86 -10.73
N TYR A 189 -7.04 -15.30 -10.75
CA TYR A 189 -7.48 -16.42 -9.92
C TYR A 189 -6.71 -17.71 -10.22
N GLU A 190 -6.48 -18.00 -11.50
CA GLU A 190 -5.79 -19.21 -11.96
C GLU A 190 -4.31 -19.27 -11.53
N LEU A 191 -3.71 -18.14 -11.15
CA LEU A 191 -2.33 -18.10 -10.66
C LEU A 191 -2.21 -18.72 -9.27
N GLU A 192 -3.18 -18.43 -8.40
CA GLU A 192 -3.11 -18.71 -6.97
C GLU A 192 -4.50 -18.98 -6.35
N PRO A 193 -5.24 -19.97 -6.88
CA PRO A 193 -6.65 -20.18 -6.51
C PRO A 193 -6.83 -20.48 -5.03
N ASP A 194 -5.97 -21.33 -4.45
CA ASP A 194 -6.00 -21.68 -3.03
C ASP A 194 -5.85 -20.45 -2.13
N TYR A 195 -4.99 -19.51 -2.51
CA TYR A 195 -4.74 -18.28 -1.74
C TYR A 195 -5.81 -17.21 -2.01
N ALA A 196 -6.35 -17.15 -3.22
CA ALA A 196 -7.48 -16.26 -3.54
C ALA A 196 -8.74 -16.64 -2.74
N ASP A 197 -9.03 -17.95 -2.65
CA ASP A 197 -10.15 -18.46 -1.86
C ASP A 197 -9.89 -18.30 -0.37
N PHE A 198 -8.67 -18.63 0.10
CA PHE A 198 -8.27 -18.42 1.50
C PHE A 198 -8.37 -16.95 1.92
N TYR A 199 -7.90 -16.01 1.07
CA TYR A 199 -7.98 -14.58 1.37
C TYR A 199 -9.42 -14.14 1.57
N LYS A 200 -10.33 -14.51 0.65
CA LYS A 200 -11.76 -14.21 0.77
C LYS A 200 -12.39 -14.85 1.99
N SER A 201 -12.06 -16.11 2.27
CA SER A 201 -12.70 -16.87 3.33
C SER A 201 -12.18 -16.55 4.72
N SER A 202 -10.92 -16.15 4.87
CA SER A 202 -10.21 -16.13 6.16
C SER A 202 -9.60 -14.77 6.49
N VAL A 203 -9.12 -14.03 5.48
CA VAL A 203 -8.42 -12.75 5.68
C VAL A 203 -9.39 -11.57 5.59
N GLN A 204 -10.23 -11.55 4.56
CA GLN A 204 -11.18 -10.47 4.28
C GLN A 204 -12.52 -10.65 5.02
N LYS A 205 -12.60 -11.54 6.02
CA LYS A 205 -13.83 -11.74 6.81
C LYS A 205 -14.27 -10.40 7.39
N ARG A 206 -15.42 -9.91 6.94
CA ARG A 206 -16.13 -8.75 7.50
C ARG A 206 -17.14 -9.20 8.52
#